data_AF-A0A9D4CNU3-F1
#
_entry.id   AF-A0A9D4CNU3-F1
#
_cell.length_a   1.000
_cell.length_b   1.000
_cell.length_c   1.000
_cell.angle_alpha   90.00
_cell.angle_beta   90.00
_cell.angle_gamma   90.00
#
_symmetry.space_group_name_H-M   'P 1'
#
loop_
_entity.id
_entity.type
_entity.pdbx_description
1 polymer ?
#
loop_
_entity_poly.entity_id
_entity_poly.type
_entity_poly.pdbx_seq_one_letter_code
_entity_poly.pdbx_strand_id
1 'polypeptide(L)' 'MFIDCYQWDRFNALQLNRRLTNEHMFLSNQSKIRNHLAEDVLNAEMLNLMLQYQQYLGEKGNVLIGVIELL' A
#
# COMPACT_ATOMS: atom_id res chain seq x y z
N MET A 1 -0.14 8.09 -1.69
CA MET A 1 0.40 6.98 -2.51
C MET A 1 0.01 5.61 -1.96
N PHE A 2 0.56 5.16 -0.84
CA PHE A 2 0.21 3.86 -0.22
C PHE A 2 -1.19 3.85 0.40
N ILE A 3 -1.58 4.94 1.07
CA ILE A 3 -2.92 5.08 1.68
C ILE A 3 -4.02 5.09 0.61
N ASP A 4 -3.82 5.79 -0.51
CA ASP A 4 -4.82 5.85 -1.59
C ASP A 4 -5.01 4.49 -2.26
N CYS A 5 -3.90 3.77 -2.47
CA CYS A 5 -3.88 2.41 -2.99
C CYS A 5 -4.59 1.43 -2.04
N TYR A 6 -4.33 1.54 -0.73
CA TYR A 6 -5.04 0.78 0.30
C TYR A 6 -6.55 1.08 0.29
N GLN A 7 -6.94 2.37 0.28
CA GLN A 7 -8.33 2.77 0.26
C GLN A 7 -9.04 2.25 -0.99
N TRP A 8 -8.41 2.33 -2.16
CA TRP A 8 -8.94 1.77 -3.39
C TRP A 8 -9.19 0.25 -3.28
N ASP A 9 -8.26 -0.52 -2.71
CA ASP A 9 -8.46 -1.97 -2.48
C ASP A 9 -9.64 -2.25 -1.54
N ARG A 10 -9.86 -1.40 -0.53
CA ARG A 10 -10.96 -1.56 0.44
C ARG A 10 -12.35 -1.36 -0.18
N PHE A 11 -12.45 -0.62 -1.28
CA PHE A 11 -13.70 -0.45 -2.03
C PHE A 11 -13.94 -1.57 -3.05
N ASN A 12 -12.95 -2.41 -3.33
CA ASN A 12 -13.10 -3.56 -4.21
C ASN A 12 -13.77 -4.74 -3.48
N ALA A 13 -14.71 -5.41 -4.14
CA ALA A 13 -15.39 -6.60 -3.60
C ALA A 13 -14.41 -7.77 -3.37
N LEU A 14 -13.33 -7.83 -4.16
CA LEU A 14 -12.24 -8.77 -4.02
C LEU A 14 -10.98 -8.01 -3.64
N GLN A 15 -10.67 -7.99 -2.35
CA GLN A 15 -9.45 -7.39 -1.83
C GLN A 15 -8.23 -8.18 -2.30
N LEU A 16 -7.32 -7.47 -2.96
CA LEU A 16 -6.07 -8.02 -3.50
C LEU A 16 -5.05 -8.25 -2.38
N ASN A 17 -5.07 -7.43 -1.33
CA ASN A 17 -4.21 -7.61 -0.16
C ASN A 17 -5.03 -7.65 1.13
N ARG A 18 -5.41 -8.87 1.55
CA ARG A 18 -6.26 -9.12 2.73
C ARG A 18 -5.53 -8.94 4.07
N ARG A 19 -4.19 -8.92 4.06
CA ARG A 19 -3.38 -8.81 5.27
C ARG A 19 -3.30 -7.37 5.76
N LEU A 20 -3.44 -6.41 4.85
CA LEU A 20 -3.45 -5.00 5.19
C LEU A 20 -4.70 -4.60 5.96
N THR A 21 -4.46 -4.08 7.16
CA THR A 21 -5.48 -3.49 8.03
C THR A 21 -5.19 -2.00 8.23
N ASN A 22 -6.14 -1.30 8.85
CA ASN A 22 -5.95 0.11 9.20
C ASN A 22 -4.69 0.33 10.07
N GLU A 23 -4.28 -0.64 10.89
CA GLU A 23 -3.08 -0.51 11.72
C GLU A 23 -1.78 -0.41 10.91
N HIS A 24 -1.77 -0.92 9.68
CA HIS A 24 -0.61 -0.87 8.79
C HIS A 24 -0.40 0.52 8.17
N MET A 25 -1.50 1.26 7.97
CA MET A 25 -1.49 2.59 7.35
C MET A 25 -1.57 3.71 8.40
N PHE A 26 -2.23 3.44 9.54
CA PHE A 26 -2.46 4.36 10.64
C PHE A 26 -1.86 3.78 11.92
N LEU A 27 -0.53 3.84 12.01
CA LEU A 27 0.21 3.31 13.15
C LEU A 27 -0.17 4.03 14.46
N SER A 28 -0.63 3.26 15.44
CA SER A 28 -0.75 3.74 16.81
C SER A 28 0.65 3.92 17.45
N ASN A 29 0.76 4.69 18.53
CA ASN A 29 2.03 4.84 19.26
C ASN A 29 2.61 3.50 19.75
N GLN A 30 1.76 2.51 20.03
CA GLN A 30 2.20 1.16 20.41
C GLN A 30 2.62 0.32 19.20
N SER A 31 2.05 0.59 18.03
CA SER A 31 2.32 -0.13 16.78
C SER A 31 3.59 0.35 16.08
N LYS A 32 4.06 1.58 16.34
CA LYS A 32 5.30 2.14 15.75
C LYS A 32 6.58 1.33 16.02
N ILE A 33 6.58 0.49 17.04
CA ILE A 33 7.74 -0.32 17.45
C ILE A 33 7.70 -1.73 16.81
N ARG A 34 6.64 -2.05 16.05
CA ARG A 34 6.44 -3.36 15.44
C ARG A 34 6.94 -3.38 14.00
N ASN A 35 8.17 -3.84 13.79
CA ASN A 35 8.76 -3.99 12.46
C ASN A 35 7.94 -4.91 11.53
N HIS A 36 7.22 -5.90 12.06
CA HIS A 36 6.41 -6.81 11.24
C HIS A 36 5.31 -6.09 10.45
N LEU A 37 4.76 -4.98 10.96
CA LEU A 37 3.75 -4.20 10.22
C LEU A 37 4.35 -3.52 8.98
N ALA A 38 5.63 -3.13 9.06
CA ALA A 38 6.34 -2.60 7.90
C ALA A 38 6.70 -3.70 6.91
N GLU A 39 7.08 -4.89 7.39
CA GLU A 39 7.33 -6.07 6.55
C GLU A 39 6.07 -6.52 5.79
N ASP A 40 4.91 -6.50 6.45
CA ASP A 40 3.62 -6.83 5.84
C ASP A 40 3.18 -5.80 4.79
N VAL A 41 3.64 -4.54 4.92
CA VAL A 41 3.43 -3.49 3.91
C VAL A 41 4.45 -3.58 2.78
N LEU A 42 5.70 -3.96 3.05
CA LEU A 42 6.79 -4.03 2.08
C LEU A 42 6.94 -5.43 1.47
N ASN A 43 5.82 -6.01 1.04
CA ASN A 43 5.79 -7.36 0.47
C ASN A 43 5.34 -7.37 -1.01
N ALA A 44 5.43 -8.55 -1.63
CA ALA A 44 5.05 -8.74 -3.03
C ALA A 44 3.55 -8.47 -3.29
N GLU A 45 2.68 -8.70 -2.30
CA GLU A 45 1.24 -8.44 -2.41
C GLU A 45 0.95 -6.94 -2.49
N MET A 46 1.65 -6.12 -1.69
CA MET A 46 1.56 -4.65 -1.78
C MET A 46 2.09 -4.14 -3.12
N LEU A 47 3.20 -4.69 -3.61
CA LEU A 47 3.72 -4.32 -4.94
C LEU A 47 2.68 -4.60 -6.03
N ASN A 48 2.08 -5.80 -6.02
CA ASN A 48 1.03 -6.14 -6.98
C ASN A 48 -0.17 -5.19 -6.87
N LEU A 49 -0.59 -4.85 -5.65
CA LEU A 49 -1.68 -3.90 -5.43
C LEU A 49 -1.36 -2.51 -6.01
N MET A 50 -0.14 -2.02 -5.83
CA MET A 50 0.30 -0.73 -6.37
C MET A 50 0.35 -0.73 -7.90
N LEU A 51 0.80 -1.82 -8.53
CA LEU A 51 0.80 -1.94 -9.99
C LEU A 51 -0.62 -1.96 -10.56
N GLN A 52 -1.56 -2.64 -9.91
CA GLN A 52 -2.96 -2.62 -10.35
C GLN A 52 -3.61 -1.26 -10.14
N TYR A 53 -3.30 -0.59 -9.02
CA TYR A 53 -3.76 0.77 -8.79
C TYR A 53 -3.18 1.76 -9.81
N GLN A 54 -1.91 1.59 -10.19
CA GLN A 54 -1.28 2.37 -11.26
C GLN A 54 -2.01 2.17 -12.59
N GLN A 55 -2.32 0.92 -12.95
CA GLN A 55 -3.09 0.62 -14.17
C GLN A 55 -4.49 1.27 -14.12
N TYR A 56 -5.16 1.21 -12.97
CA TYR A 56 -6.46 1.85 -12.75
C TYR A 56 -6.40 3.38 -12.97
N LEU A 57 -5.32 4.02 -12.56
CA LEU A 57 -5.12 5.47 -12.71
C LEU A 57 -4.72 5.90 -14.15
N GLY A 58 -4.35 4.98 -15.02
CA GLY A 58 -3.93 5.27 -16.40
C GLY A 58 -2.74 6.24 -16.46
N GLU A 59 -2.83 7.28 -17.28
CA GLU A 59 -1.76 8.29 -17.43
C GLU A 59 -1.40 9.00 -16.12
N LYS A 60 -2.36 9.14 -15.19
CA LYS A 60 -2.13 9.72 -13.86
C LYS A 60 -1.33 8.80 -12.93
N GLY A 61 -1.27 7.51 -13.25
CA GLY A 61 -0.52 6.51 -12.50
C GLY A 61 1.00 6.61 -12.70
N ASN A 62 1.49 7.34 -13.71
CA ASN A 62 2.92 7.50 -13.97
C ASN A 62 3.70 8.15 -12.81
N VAL A 63 3.01 8.87 -11.92
CA VAL A 63 3.57 9.42 -10.67
C VAL A 63 4.06 8.32 -9.71
N LEU A 64 3.56 7.09 -9.87
CA LEU A 64 3.91 5.93 -9.03
C LEU A 64 5.20 5.22 -9.49
N ILE A 65 5.81 5.63 -10.61
CA ILE A 65 7.08 5.08 -11.15
C ILE A 65 8.31 5.69 -10.43
N GLY A 66 8.09 6.34 -9.28
CA GLY A 66 9.17 6.99 -8.52
C GLY A 66 10.21 6.02 -7.99
N VAL A 67 11.49 6.40 -8.10
CA VAL A 67 12.59 5.74 -7.40
C VAL A 67 12.45 6.04 -5.90
N ILE A 68 12.65 5.04 -5.03
CA ILE A 68 12.72 5.25 -3.58
C ILE A 68 14.03 6.01 -3.30
N GLU A 69 13.95 7.33 -3.15
CA GLU A 69 15.06 8.12 -2.62
C GLU A 69 15.10 7.96 -1.10
N LEU A 70 16.12 7.25 -0.61
CA LEU A 70 16.44 7.18 0.80
C LEU A 70 17.14 8.49 1.18
N LEU A 71 16.37 9.40 1.80
CA LEU A 71 16.88 10.60 2.48
C LEU A 71 17.62 10.23 3.77
#